data_AF-A0A2T7U8W4-F1
#
_entry.id   AF-A0A2T7U8W4-F1
#
_cell.length_a   1.000
_cell.length_b   1.000
_cell.length_c   1.000
_cell.angle_alpha   90.00
_cell.angle_beta   90.00
_cell.angle_gamma   90.00
#
_symmetry.space_group_name_H-M   'P 1'
#
loop_
_entity.id
_entity.type
_entity.pdbx_description
1 polymer ?
#
loop_
_entity_poly.entity_id
_entity_poly.type
_entity_poly.pdbx_seq_one_letter_code
_entity_poly.pdbx_strand_id
1 'polypeptide(L)'
;MEAQLERKLSQEPPRALNSPIRIFQIYFEGWQRELLDPAFYPLDNSRNSSELMEFNVFEQLQRNAATQGVELWGALSWRFAEKTGMQGAELVKQIVDHPGYDVYFCNPHPNNEAIYHNMWVQGEVSHPQFLELVRLFYAAAGLDDKELTAIEPSSNFSAANYFVASQKFWSLFIPFVKRVLVTADKRLDPKIRDLIHSKVADDKALHAGATYIPFIVERLFMVFMRSEGKGLKAYKVALPERERELNVHLKLLREMKDVAHKTQSAWLAACWVNYRNLYLSQTNGKAWCEKYLRAITPIEVKFGS
;
A
#
# COMPACT_ATOMS: atom_id res chain seq x y z
N MET A 1 -18.29 -7.89 -23.63
CA MET A 1 -17.70 -6.61 -23.18
C MET A 1 -16.24 -6.81 -22.75
N GLU A 2 -15.89 -7.92 -22.08
CA GLU A 2 -14.55 -8.53 -22.20
C GLU A 2 -14.14 -8.60 -23.69
N ALA A 3 -15.04 -9.14 -24.52
CA ALA A 3 -14.90 -9.17 -25.97
C ALA A 3 -14.76 -7.79 -26.68
N GLN A 4 -15.00 -6.66 -26.01
CA GLN A 4 -14.81 -5.31 -26.58
C GLN A 4 -13.46 -4.71 -26.14
N LEU A 5 -13.05 -4.96 -24.89
CA LEU A 5 -11.70 -4.64 -24.42
C LEU A 5 -10.67 -5.51 -25.16
N GLU A 6 -10.89 -6.82 -25.25
CA GLU A 6 -10.06 -7.76 -26.02
C GLU A 6 -9.99 -7.41 -27.51
N ARG A 7 -11.13 -6.97 -28.09
CA ARG A 7 -11.19 -6.57 -29.50
C ARG A 7 -10.48 -5.24 -29.77
N LYS A 8 -10.48 -4.29 -28.84
CA LYS A 8 -9.68 -3.06 -28.96
C LYS A 8 -8.20 -3.30 -28.75
N LEU A 9 -7.82 -4.14 -27.78
CA LEU A 9 -6.44 -4.51 -27.51
C LEU A 9 -5.78 -5.30 -28.66
N SER A 10 -6.57 -6.04 -29.43
CA SER A 10 -6.10 -6.80 -30.60
C SER A 10 -6.03 -6.03 -31.90
N GLN A 11 -6.87 -5.00 -32.10
CA GLN A 11 -6.99 -4.30 -33.38
C GLN A 11 -6.01 -3.12 -33.52
N GLU A 12 -5.73 -2.37 -32.44
CA GLU A 12 -4.78 -1.25 -32.44
C GLU A 12 -4.06 -1.19 -31.09
N PRO A 13 -3.02 -2.02 -30.87
CA PRO A 13 -2.29 -1.96 -29.61
C PRO A 13 -1.61 -0.59 -29.49
N PRO A 14 -1.94 0.27 -28.49
CA PRO A 14 -1.10 1.43 -28.16
C PRO A 14 0.38 1.05 -28.10
N ARG A 15 1.30 1.95 -28.48
CA ARG A 15 2.76 1.66 -28.51
C ARG A 15 3.28 0.99 -27.24
N ALA A 16 2.68 1.31 -26.10
CA ALA A 16 2.97 0.66 -24.84
C ALA A 16 2.74 -0.87 -24.88
N LEU A 17 1.76 -1.45 -25.61
CA LEU A 17 1.42 -2.90 -25.55
C LEU A 17 2.54 -3.78 -26.07
N ASN A 18 3.45 -3.20 -26.84
CA ASN A 18 4.66 -3.86 -27.30
C ASN A 18 5.83 -3.71 -26.29
N SER A 19 5.59 -3.06 -25.15
CA SER A 19 6.57 -2.90 -24.06
C SER A 19 6.63 -4.17 -23.20
N PRO A 20 7.84 -4.57 -22.76
CA PRO A 20 8.01 -5.57 -21.71
C PRO A 20 7.43 -5.13 -20.35
N ILE A 21 7.16 -3.84 -20.18
CA ILE A 21 6.53 -3.24 -18.98
C ILE A 21 5.15 -2.69 -19.35
N ARG A 22 4.08 -3.28 -18.80
CA ARG A 22 2.69 -2.86 -19.07
C ARG A 22 2.01 -2.31 -17.81
N ILE A 23 1.73 -1.01 -17.80
CA ILE A 23 1.09 -0.34 -16.66
C ILE A 23 -0.30 0.13 -17.05
N PHE A 24 -1.31 -0.39 -16.37
CA PHE A 24 -2.70 0.00 -16.53
C PHE A 24 -3.06 1.13 -15.57
N GLN A 25 -3.89 2.07 -15.98
CA GLN A 25 -4.37 3.17 -15.16
C GLN A 25 -5.90 3.11 -15.06
N ILE A 26 -6.35 2.84 -13.84
CA ILE A 26 -7.72 2.56 -13.46
C ILE A 26 -8.51 3.86 -13.41
N TYR A 27 -9.64 3.91 -14.11
CA TYR A 27 -10.62 5.01 -14.02
C TYR A 27 -12.04 4.46 -13.86
N PHE A 28 -12.93 5.28 -13.30
CA PHE A 28 -14.31 4.94 -12.97
C PHE A 28 -15.33 5.85 -13.68
N GLU A 29 -14.95 7.08 -13.99
CA GLU A 29 -15.83 8.06 -14.63
C GLU A 29 -15.25 8.54 -15.96
N GLY A 30 -16.12 8.93 -16.89
CA GLY A 30 -15.71 9.31 -18.25
C GLY A 30 -14.67 10.45 -18.27
N TRP A 31 -14.86 11.47 -17.43
CA TRP A 31 -13.95 12.62 -17.37
C TRP A 31 -12.57 12.27 -16.80
N GLN A 32 -12.45 11.24 -15.95
CA GLN A 32 -11.16 10.80 -15.41
C GLN A 32 -10.25 10.27 -16.52
N ARG A 33 -10.83 9.76 -17.61
CA ARG A 33 -10.08 9.24 -18.75
C ARG A 33 -9.19 10.31 -19.41
N GLU A 34 -9.61 11.56 -19.39
CA GLU A 34 -8.87 12.69 -19.98
C GLU A 34 -7.66 13.09 -19.13
N LEU A 35 -7.63 12.68 -17.86
CA LEU A 35 -6.55 12.95 -16.91
C LEU A 35 -5.51 11.83 -16.84
N LEU A 36 -5.70 10.76 -17.60
CA LEU A 36 -4.79 9.62 -17.57
C LEU A 36 -3.45 9.96 -18.21
N ASP A 37 -2.42 9.35 -17.66
CA ASP A 37 -1.06 9.50 -18.15
C ASP A 37 -0.91 8.78 -19.49
N PRO A 38 -0.38 9.44 -20.53
CA PRO A 38 -0.23 8.84 -21.86
C PRO A 38 0.76 7.67 -21.90
N ALA A 39 1.61 7.49 -20.87
CA ALA A 39 2.51 6.34 -20.75
C ALA A 39 1.81 5.07 -20.27
N PHE A 40 0.57 5.15 -19.78
CA PHE A 40 -0.18 4.04 -19.20
C PHE A 40 -1.40 3.66 -20.07
N TYR A 41 -1.94 2.45 -19.87
CA TYR A 41 -3.18 2.05 -20.54
C TYR A 41 -4.40 2.49 -19.76
N PRO A 42 -5.39 3.11 -20.42
CA PRO A 42 -6.67 3.33 -19.79
C PRO A 42 -7.35 1.98 -19.47
N LEU A 43 -7.71 1.77 -18.21
CA LEU A 43 -8.46 0.61 -17.73
C LEU A 43 -9.77 1.06 -17.08
N ASP A 44 -10.88 0.77 -17.76
CA ASP A 44 -12.22 1.08 -17.28
C ASP A 44 -12.62 0.11 -16.16
N ASN A 45 -12.83 0.64 -14.96
CA ASN A 45 -13.29 -0.13 -13.80
C ASN A 45 -14.66 0.39 -13.29
N SER A 46 -15.40 1.16 -14.09
CA SER A 46 -16.69 1.78 -13.73
C SER A 46 -17.78 0.79 -13.35
N ARG A 47 -17.70 -0.45 -13.84
CA ARG A 47 -18.70 -1.51 -13.61
C ARG A 47 -18.34 -2.44 -12.46
N ASN A 48 -17.23 -2.18 -11.79
CA ASN A 48 -16.72 -3.01 -10.71
C ASN A 48 -17.08 -2.40 -9.36
N SER A 49 -17.93 -3.09 -8.60
CA SER A 49 -18.36 -2.66 -7.27
C SER A 49 -17.77 -3.53 -6.15
N SER A 50 -16.67 -4.23 -6.42
CA SER A 50 -16.04 -5.10 -5.42
C SER A 50 -15.49 -4.27 -4.25
N GLU A 51 -15.76 -4.74 -3.04
CA GLU A 51 -15.18 -4.20 -1.80
C GLU A 51 -13.65 -4.21 -1.83
N LEU A 52 -13.04 -5.14 -2.58
CA LEU A 52 -11.59 -5.28 -2.72
C LEU A 52 -10.95 -4.17 -3.58
N MET A 53 -11.74 -3.27 -4.17
CA MET A 53 -11.28 -2.12 -4.96
C MET A 53 -10.18 -2.49 -5.97
N GLU A 54 -9.00 -1.86 -5.91
CA GLU A 54 -7.88 -2.11 -6.81
C GLU A 54 -7.36 -3.56 -6.75
N PHE A 55 -7.49 -4.25 -5.62
CA PHE A 55 -7.05 -5.65 -5.54
C PHE A 55 -7.85 -6.56 -6.47
N ASN A 56 -9.16 -6.32 -6.63
CA ASN A 56 -9.98 -7.05 -7.61
C ASN A 56 -9.51 -6.81 -9.05
N VAL A 57 -8.93 -5.64 -9.34
CA VAL A 57 -8.38 -5.34 -10.66
C VAL A 57 -7.16 -6.22 -10.95
N PHE A 58 -6.28 -6.45 -9.96
CA PHE A 58 -5.14 -7.35 -10.13
C PHE A 58 -5.57 -8.79 -10.42
N GLU A 59 -6.62 -9.29 -9.76
CA GLU A 59 -7.17 -10.62 -10.03
C GLU A 59 -7.67 -10.77 -11.47
N GLN A 60 -8.34 -9.74 -11.98
CA GLN A 60 -8.84 -9.72 -13.36
C GLN A 60 -7.68 -9.65 -14.35
N LEU A 61 -6.71 -8.77 -14.10
CA LEU A 61 -5.54 -8.59 -14.97
C LEU A 61 -4.64 -9.82 -15.02
N GLN A 62 -4.47 -10.55 -13.91
CA GLN A 62 -3.66 -11.78 -13.88
C GLN A 62 -4.14 -12.84 -14.89
N ARG A 63 -5.44 -12.87 -15.17
CA ARG A 63 -6.07 -13.81 -16.12
C ARG A 63 -6.21 -13.24 -17.53
N ASN A 64 -5.97 -11.95 -17.69
CA ASN A 64 -6.18 -11.24 -18.94
C ASN A 64 -5.02 -11.51 -19.92
N ALA A 65 -5.33 -11.69 -21.21
CA ALA A 65 -4.33 -11.85 -22.26
C ALA A 65 -3.35 -10.67 -22.34
N ALA A 66 -3.78 -9.46 -21.95
CA ALA A 66 -2.98 -8.24 -21.93
C ALA A 66 -1.83 -8.26 -20.91
N THR A 67 -1.80 -9.19 -19.97
CA THR A 67 -0.65 -9.38 -19.07
C THR A 67 0.24 -10.55 -19.51
N GLN A 68 -0.17 -11.33 -20.51
CA GLN A 68 0.61 -12.49 -20.96
C GLN A 68 1.81 -12.05 -21.80
N GLY A 69 2.94 -12.73 -21.59
CA GLY A 69 4.17 -12.51 -22.37
C GLY A 69 4.96 -11.24 -22.03
N VAL A 70 4.62 -10.54 -20.95
CA VAL A 70 5.40 -9.36 -20.50
C VAL A 70 6.23 -9.66 -19.27
N GLU A 71 7.32 -8.91 -19.12
CA GLU A 71 8.23 -9.03 -17.99
C GLU A 71 7.58 -8.50 -16.71
N LEU A 72 6.97 -7.32 -16.80
CA LEU A 72 6.34 -6.62 -15.68
C LEU A 72 4.97 -6.08 -16.07
N TRP A 73 4.02 -6.16 -15.16
CA TRP A 73 2.75 -5.46 -15.28
C TRP A 73 2.25 -4.93 -13.95
N GLY A 74 1.42 -3.89 -14.01
CA GLY A 74 0.87 -3.23 -12.83
C GLY A 74 -0.40 -2.46 -13.12
N ALA A 75 -1.15 -2.09 -12.10
CA ALA A 75 -2.29 -1.19 -12.24
C ALA A 75 -2.23 -0.07 -11.19
N LEU A 76 -2.52 1.16 -11.61
CA LEU A 76 -2.40 2.38 -10.82
C LEU A 76 -3.70 3.18 -10.88
N SER A 77 -3.94 4.03 -9.89
CA SER A 77 -5.12 4.90 -9.87
C SER A 77 -5.03 6.00 -10.94
N TRP A 78 -6.17 6.47 -11.46
CA TRP A 78 -6.23 7.72 -12.24
C TRP A 78 -5.62 8.92 -11.48
N ARG A 79 -5.61 8.89 -10.14
CA ARG A 79 -4.97 9.90 -9.28
C ARG A 79 -3.47 9.67 -9.07
N PHE A 80 -2.83 8.79 -9.81
CA PHE A 80 -1.41 8.44 -9.60
C PHE A 80 -0.51 9.68 -9.60
N ALA A 81 -0.56 10.51 -10.65
CA ALA A 81 0.25 11.72 -10.75
C ALA A 81 -0.08 12.71 -9.63
N GLU A 82 -1.36 12.91 -9.31
CA GLU A 82 -1.82 13.78 -8.22
C GLU A 82 -1.25 13.35 -6.86
N LYS A 83 -1.27 12.04 -6.55
CA LYS A 83 -0.83 11.50 -5.25
C LYS A 83 0.67 11.38 -5.12
N THR A 84 1.37 11.07 -6.21
CA THR A 84 2.82 10.80 -6.20
C THR A 84 3.66 12.00 -6.60
N GLY A 85 3.08 12.94 -7.34
CA GLY A 85 3.83 14.02 -8.00
C GLY A 85 4.74 13.52 -9.13
N MET A 86 4.55 12.28 -9.60
CA MET A 86 5.39 11.62 -10.58
C MET A 86 4.58 11.29 -11.83
N GLN A 87 5.15 11.57 -13.00
CA GLN A 87 4.55 11.21 -14.29
C GLN A 87 4.87 9.75 -14.65
N GLY A 88 4.07 9.16 -15.53
CA GLY A 88 4.20 7.75 -15.89
C GLY A 88 5.50 7.42 -16.61
N ALA A 89 6.00 8.34 -17.44
CA ALA A 89 7.32 8.18 -18.07
C ALA A 89 8.46 8.12 -17.05
N GLU A 90 8.35 8.84 -15.92
CA GLU A 90 9.34 8.84 -14.85
C GLU A 90 9.31 7.52 -14.07
N LEU A 91 8.10 6.98 -13.81
CA LEU A 91 7.95 5.64 -13.22
C LEU A 91 8.63 4.58 -14.10
N VAL A 92 8.31 4.57 -15.40
CA VAL A 92 8.91 3.60 -16.35
C VAL A 92 10.43 3.76 -16.38
N LYS A 93 10.94 5.00 -16.39
CA LYS A 93 12.38 5.26 -16.32
C LYS A 93 13.01 4.68 -15.06
N GLN A 94 12.42 4.89 -13.88
CA GLN A 94 12.95 4.32 -12.64
C GLN A 94 12.98 2.79 -12.66
N ILE A 95 11.99 2.14 -13.26
CA ILE A 95 11.96 0.67 -13.42
C ILE A 95 13.11 0.21 -14.34
N VAL A 96 13.29 0.87 -15.48
CA VAL A 96 14.32 0.53 -16.47
C VAL A 96 15.73 0.77 -15.93
N ASP A 97 15.95 1.84 -15.16
CA ASP A 97 17.24 2.18 -14.55
C ASP A 97 17.62 1.23 -13.40
N HIS A 98 16.67 0.47 -12.85
CA HIS A 98 16.88 -0.43 -11.71
C HIS A 98 16.36 -1.84 -12.01
N PRO A 99 16.93 -2.55 -13.01
CA PRO A 99 16.43 -3.86 -13.41
C PRO A 99 16.67 -4.95 -12.35
N GLY A 100 15.95 -6.06 -12.46
CA GLY A 100 16.21 -7.28 -11.67
C GLY A 100 15.40 -7.41 -10.38
N TYR A 101 14.38 -6.57 -10.19
CA TYR A 101 13.41 -6.69 -9.10
C TYR A 101 12.12 -7.38 -9.56
N ASP A 102 11.50 -8.14 -8.66
CA ASP A 102 10.24 -8.83 -8.91
C ASP A 102 9.03 -7.90 -8.74
N VAL A 103 9.16 -6.82 -7.97
CA VAL A 103 8.12 -5.81 -7.73
C VAL A 103 8.73 -4.42 -7.53
N TYR A 104 8.14 -3.44 -8.20
CA TYR A 104 8.40 -2.02 -8.03
C TYR A 104 7.17 -1.41 -7.39
N PHE A 105 7.36 -0.69 -6.28
CA PHE A 105 6.26 -0.09 -5.54
C PHE A 105 6.60 1.32 -5.08
N CYS A 106 5.59 2.15 -4.81
CA CYS A 106 5.81 3.45 -4.19
C CYS A 106 4.81 3.72 -3.06
N ASN A 107 5.23 4.56 -2.12
CA ASN A 107 4.40 5.05 -1.04
C ASN A 107 4.26 6.57 -1.15
N PRO A 108 3.07 7.12 -1.48
CA PRO A 108 2.88 8.55 -1.66
C PRO A 108 2.93 9.37 -0.35
N HIS A 109 3.12 8.72 0.80
CA HIS A 109 3.08 9.34 2.12
C HIS A 109 4.40 9.17 2.90
N PRO A 110 5.50 9.81 2.47
CA PRO A 110 6.80 9.64 3.11
C PRO A 110 6.84 10.22 4.53
N ASN A 111 5.94 11.14 4.88
CA ASN A 111 5.79 11.65 6.25
C ASN A 111 5.40 10.54 7.23
N ASN A 112 4.61 9.54 6.79
CA ASN A 112 4.22 8.43 7.65
C ASN A 112 5.42 7.57 8.05
N GLU A 113 6.43 7.50 7.18
CA GLU A 113 7.68 6.77 7.38
C GLU A 113 8.51 7.37 8.50
N ALA A 114 8.38 8.67 8.76
CA ALA A 114 9.04 9.35 9.86
C ALA A 114 8.34 9.16 11.21
N ILE A 115 7.01 9.08 11.19
CA ILE A 115 6.16 9.22 12.37
C ILE A 115 5.74 7.89 12.98
N TYR A 116 5.37 6.93 12.14
CA TYR A 116 4.78 5.69 12.62
C TYR A 116 5.82 4.57 12.69
N HIS A 117 5.57 3.65 13.62
CA HIS A 117 6.36 2.42 13.76
C HIS A 117 6.30 1.62 12.46
N ASN A 118 5.08 1.46 11.95
CA ASN A 118 4.74 0.81 10.69
C ASN A 118 3.40 1.36 10.18
N MET A 119 2.92 0.84 9.05
CA MET A 119 1.64 1.25 8.46
C MET A 119 0.40 0.76 9.21
N TRP A 120 0.50 -0.30 10.03
CA TRP A 120 -0.60 -0.75 10.88
C TRP A 120 -0.90 0.27 11.99
N VAL A 121 0.14 0.76 12.67
CA VAL A 121 0.01 1.81 13.70
C VAL A 121 -0.51 3.12 13.09
N GLN A 122 -0.12 3.45 11.86
CA GLN A 122 -0.68 4.58 11.13
C GLN A 122 -2.18 4.44 10.85
N GLY A 123 -2.67 3.21 10.66
CA GLY A 123 -4.08 2.93 10.44
C GLY A 123 -4.96 3.33 11.62
N GLU A 124 -4.45 3.25 12.86
CA GLU A 124 -5.21 3.63 14.08
C GLU A 124 -5.65 5.09 14.09
N VAL A 125 -4.84 5.98 13.53
CA VAL A 125 -5.22 7.39 13.43
C VAL A 125 -6.12 7.67 12.24
N SER A 126 -6.21 6.73 11.29
CA SER A 126 -6.89 6.91 10.01
C SER A 126 -8.28 6.32 10.03
N HIS A 127 -8.47 5.19 10.71
CA HIS A 127 -9.71 4.43 10.76
C HIS A 127 -10.09 4.10 12.21
N PRO A 128 -11.39 4.11 12.56
CA PRO A 128 -11.82 3.82 13.93
C PRO A 128 -11.40 2.43 14.41
N GLN A 129 -10.78 2.33 15.58
CA GLN A 129 -10.44 1.06 16.26
C GLN A 129 -9.59 0.09 15.41
N PHE A 130 -8.82 0.63 14.46
CA PHE A 130 -8.17 -0.15 13.41
C PHE A 130 -7.23 -1.24 13.94
N LEU A 131 -6.33 -0.90 14.88
CA LEU A 131 -5.33 -1.84 15.37
C LEU A 131 -5.96 -3.05 16.07
N GLU A 132 -7.03 -2.83 16.83
CA GLU A 132 -7.71 -3.93 17.52
C GLU A 132 -8.43 -4.84 16.52
N LEU A 133 -9.11 -4.26 15.53
CA LEU A 133 -9.75 -5.04 14.46
C LEU A 133 -8.72 -5.83 13.65
N VAL A 134 -7.58 -5.23 13.34
CA VAL A 134 -6.49 -5.90 12.62
C VAL A 134 -5.86 -7.01 13.48
N ARG A 135 -5.72 -6.83 14.79
CA ARG A 135 -5.23 -7.91 15.68
C ARG A 135 -6.17 -9.13 15.64
N LEU A 136 -7.47 -8.90 15.72
CA LEU A 136 -8.47 -9.96 15.61
C LEU A 136 -8.43 -10.64 14.23
N PHE A 137 -8.26 -9.84 13.17
CA PHE A 137 -8.08 -10.33 11.81
C PHE A 137 -6.82 -11.21 11.68
N TYR A 138 -5.68 -10.77 12.23
CA TYR A 138 -4.42 -11.52 12.22
C TYR A 138 -4.55 -12.86 12.92
N ALA A 139 -5.14 -12.86 14.12
CA ALA A 139 -5.40 -14.08 14.88
C ALA A 139 -6.29 -15.06 14.08
N ALA A 140 -7.36 -14.56 13.45
CA ALA A 140 -8.24 -15.39 12.63
C ALA A 140 -7.53 -15.92 11.37
N ALA A 141 -6.73 -15.08 10.70
CA ALA A 141 -5.95 -15.45 9.52
C ALA A 141 -4.79 -16.41 9.82
N GLY A 142 -4.35 -16.52 11.08
CA GLY A 142 -3.16 -17.27 11.48
C GLY A 142 -1.85 -16.55 11.15
N LEU A 143 -1.87 -15.21 11.17
CA LEU A 143 -0.68 -14.36 10.99
C LEU A 143 -0.06 -14.00 12.35
N ASP A 144 1.25 -13.69 12.37
CA ASP A 144 1.95 -13.24 13.59
C ASP A 144 1.66 -11.75 13.83
N ASP A 145 1.04 -11.44 14.97
CA ASP A 145 0.63 -10.08 15.33
C ASP A 145 1.75 -9.23 15.94
N LYS A 146 2.94 -9.80 16.19
CA LYS A 146 4.10 -9.05 16.69
C LYS A 146 4.50 -7.89 15.79
N GLU A 147 4.30 -8.05 14.48
CA GLU A 147 4.64 -7.03 13.48
C GLU A 147 3.71 -5.81 13.54
N LEU A 148 2.51 -5.93 14.12
CA LEU A 148 1.53 -4.83 14.16
C LEU A 148 2.04 -3.60 14.91
N THR A 149 2.97 -3.78 15.85
CA THR A 149 3.53 -2.68 16.66
C THR A 149 5.03 -2.51 16.52
N ALA A 150 5.68 -3.35 15.72
CA ALA A 150 7.12 -3.32 15.53
C ALA A 150 7.56 -2.09 14.71
N ILE A 151 8.72 -1.53 15.04
CA ILE A 151 9.39 -0.50 14.25
C ILE A 151 9.87 -1.14 12.94
N GLU A 152 9.47 -0.53 11.83
CA GLU A 152 9.85 -0.88 10.48
C GLU A 152 10.70 0.24 9.85
N PRO A 153 11.72 -0.10 9.05
CA PRO A 153 12.49 0.89 8.32
C PRO A 153 11.61 1.54 7.25
N SER A 154 11.94 2.77 6.85
CA SER A 154 11.22 3.54 5.83
C SER A 154 11.07 2.80 4.49
N SER A 155 12.03 1.93 4.15
CA SER A 155 12.00 1.08 2.95
C SER A 155 10.83 0.09 2.94
N ASN A 156 10.27 -0.23 4.11
CA ASN A 156 9.19 -1.21 4.27
C ASN A 156 7.81 -0.55 4.35
N PHE A 157 7.69 0.73 4.03
CA PHE A 157 6.39 1.40 4.06
C PHE A 157 5.72 1.29 2.69
N SER A 158 4.56 0.64 2.67
CA SER A 158 3.63 0.61 1.55
C SER A 158 2.23 0.88 2.07
N ALA A 159 1.61 1.96 1.58
CA ALA A 159 0.28 2.42 1.95
C ALA A 159 -0.67 2.49 0.75
N ALA A 160 -0.25 1.92 -0.38
CA ALA A 160 -0.98 1.99 -1.63
C ALA A 160 -0.72 0.74 -2.46
N ASN A 161 -1.72 0.35 -3.23
CA ASN A 161 -1.63 -0.71 -4.23
C ASN A 161 -0.95 -0.19 -5.53
N TYR A 162 0.16 0.54 -5.41
CA TYR A 162 0.91 1.03 -6.57
C TYR A 162 2.04 0.08 -6.91
N PHE A 163 1.70 -1.01 -7.57
CA PHE A 163 2.64 -2.08 -7.91
C PHE A 163 2.80 -2.24 -9.41
N VAL A 164 4.05 -2.39 -9.85
CA VAL A 164 4.43 -2.90 -11.16
C VAL A 164 5.34 -4.09 -10.90
N ALA A 165 4.91 -5.29 -11.27
CA ALA A 165 5.55 -6.51 -10.80
C ALA A 165 5.56 -7.62 -11.85
N SER A 166 6.45 -8.58 -11.62
CA SER A 166 6.63 -9.75 -12.47
C SER A 166 5.49 -10.74 -12.34
N GLN A 167 5.36 -11.63 -13.33
CA GLN A 167 4.41 -12.75 -13.25
C GLN A 167 4.67 -13.64 -12.02
N LYS A 168 5.94 -13.83 -11.66
CA LYS A 168 6.33 -14.60 -10.47
C LYS A 168 5.76 -13.95 -9.20
N PHE A 169 5.90 -12.64 -9.04
CA PHE A 169 5.32 -11.92 -7.90
C PHE A 169 3.80 -12.10 -7.84
N TRP A 170 3.10 -11.81 -8.92
CA TRP A 170 1.64 -11.83 -8.92
C TRP A 170 1.06 -13.24 -8.70
N SER A 171 1.73 -14.27 -9.22
CA SER A 171 1.37 -15.68 -9.01
C SER A 171 1.46 -16.14 -7.54
N LEU A 172 2.18 -15.40 -6.69
CA LEU A 172 2.33 -15.66 -5.27
C LEU A 172 1.49 -14.70 -4.41
N PHE A 173 1.55 -13.40 -4.72
CA PHE A 173 0.90 -12.36 -3.92
C PHE A 173 -0.63 -12.44 -3.97
N ILE A 174 -1.22 -12.63 -5.15
CA ILE A 174 -2.69 -12.70 -5.27
C ILE A 174 -3.24 -13.91 -4.49
N PRO A 175 -2.74 -15.15 -4.66
CA PRO A 175 -3.20 -16.27 -3.85
C PRO A 175 -2.99 -16.09 -2.34
N PHE A 176 -1.87 -15.48 -1.92
CA PHE A 176 -1.59 -15.17 -0.53
C PHE A 176 -2.70 -14.29 0.08
N VAL A 177 -2.97 -13.13 -0.51
CA VAL A 177 -3.97 -12.19 0.01
C VAL A 177 -5.35 -12.84 0.07
N LYS A 178 -5.75 -13.54 -1.00
CA LYS A 178 -7.04 -14.26 -1.03
C LYS A 178 -7.16 -15.28 0.09
N ARG A 179 -6.11 -16.08 0.30
CA ARG A 179 -6.12 -17.12 1.34
C ARG A 179 -6.20 -16.49 2.72
N VAL A 180 -5.49 -15.39 2.96
CA VAL A 180 -5.54 -14.63 4.22
C VAL A 180 -6.96 -14.11 4.49
N LEU A 181 -7.57 -13.42 3.52
CA LEU A 181 -8.94 -12.90 3.63
C LEU A 181 -9.95 -14.02 3.90
N VAL A 182 -9.95 -15.07 3.07
CA VAL A 182 -10.88 -16.20 3.20
C VAL A 182 -10.71 -16.93 4.54
N THR A 183 -9.48 -17.05 5.04
CA THR A 183 -9.21 -17.71 6.32
C THR A 183 -9.71 -16.87 7.48
N ALA A 184 -9.47 -15.55 7.45
CA ALA A 184 -9.96 -14.63 8.46
C ALA A 184 -11.49 -14.62 8.51
N ASP A 185 -12.18 -14.43 7.38
CA ASP A 185 -13.65 -14.34 7.32
C ASP A 185 -14.36 -15.58 7.85
N LYS A 186 -13.76 -16.76 7.67
CA LYS A 186 -14.30 -18.03 8.16
C LYS A 186 -14.16 -18.22 9.67
N ARG A 187 -13.19 -17.54 10.29
CA ARG A 187 -12.79 -17.77 11.69
C ARG A 187 -13.12 -16.61 12.62
N LEU A 188 -13.34 -15.42 12.07
CA LEU A 188 -13.75 -14.25 12.84
C LEU A 188 -15.13 -14.48 13.48
N ASP A 189 -15.30 -13.90 14.68
CA ASP A 189 -16.63 -13.73 15.25
C ASP A 189 -17.53 -12.97 14.24
N PRO A 190 -18.78 -13.38 14.02
CA PRO A 190 -19.65 -12.75 13.02
C PRO A 190 -19.80 -11.24 13.20
N LYS A 191 -19.87 -10.72 14.43
CA LYS A 191 -20.01 -9.27 14.66
C LYS A 191 -18.75 -8.51 14.26
N ILE A 192 -17.58 -9.09 14.54
CA ILE A 192 -16.30 -8.50 14.16
C ILE A 192 -16.13 -8.54 12.64
N ARG A 193 -16.48 -9.67 12.01
CA ARG A 193 -16.49 -9.81 10.56
C ARG A 193 -17.38 -8.74 9.93
N ASP A 194 -18.63 -8.62 10.37
CA ASP A 194 -19.58 -7.64 9.82
C ASP A 194 -19.08 -6.19 10.00
N LEU A 195 -18.38 -5.90 11.10
CA LEU A 195 -17.75 -4.60 11.33
C LEU A 195 -16.58 -4.33 10.37
N ILE A 196 -15.72 -5.32 10.12
CA ILE A 196 -14.61 -5.23 9.15
C ILE A 196 -15.14 -4.97 7.72
N HIS A 197 -16.27 -5.57 7.36
CA HIS A 197 -16.95 -5.33 6.08
C HIS A 197 -17.88 -4.11 6.08
N SER A 198 -17.82 -3.26 7.10
CA SER A 198 -18.67 -2.07 7.20
C SER A 198 -17.96 -0.81 6.72
N LYS A 199 -18.74 0.15 6.23
CA LYS A 199 -18.26 1.48 5.81
C LYS A 199 -17.90 2.42 6.96
N VAL A 200 -18.02 1.97 8.21
CA VAL A 200 -17.56 2.71 9.40
C VAL A 200 -16.05 2.94 9.37
N ALA A 201 -15.32 2.15 8.57
CA ALA A 201 -13.89 2.30 8.34
C ALA A 201 -13.47 3.69 7.85
N ASP A 202 -14.35 4.43 7.19
CA ASP A 202 -14.05 5.70 6.57
C ASP A 202 -14.86 6.87 7.17
N ASP A 203 -14.78 7.03 8.49
CA ASP A 203 -15.43 8.12 9.24
C ASP A 203 -14.98 9.54 8.81
N LYS A 204 -13.88 9.61 8.06
CA LYS A 204 -13.24 10.84 7.57
C LYS A 204 -13.41 11.07 6.06
N ALA A 205 -14.15 10.21 5.36
CA ALA A 205 -14.32 10.27 3.91
C ALA A 205 -12.99 10.32 3.12
N LEU A 206 -11.95 9.64 3.62
CA LEU A 206 -10.64 9.50 2.97
C LEU A 206 -10.76 8.67 1.68
N HIS A 207 -11.63 7.66 1.69
CA HIS A 207 -11.90 6.75 0.59
C HIS A 207 -13.38 6.37 0.58
N ALA A 208 -14.21 7.30 0.07
CA ALA A 208 -15.65 7.25 0.20
C ALA A 208 -16.25 5.85 -0.10
N GLY A 209 -16.86 5.26 0.93
CA GLY A 209 -17.54 3.97 0.83
C GLY A 209 -16.63 2.74 0.98
N ALA A 210 -15.34 2.92 1.29
CA ALA A 210 -14.44 1.83 1.66
C ALA A 210 -14.83 1.18 2.99
N THR A 211 -14.55 -0.11 3.09
CA THR A 211 -14.59 -0.87 4.33
C THR A 211 -13.16 -0.99 4.89
N TYR A 212 -12.94 -1.80 5.93
CA TYR A 212 -11.58 -2.01 6.45
C TYR A 212 -10.72 -2.86 5.50
N ILE A 213 -11.34 -3.63 4.60
CA ILE A 213 -10.65 -4.64 3.79
C ILE A 213 -9.58 -4.03 2.86
N PRO A 214 -9.85 -2.99 2.04
CA PRO A 214 -8.80 -2.37 1.22
C PRO A 214 -7.59 -1.92 2.03
N PHE A 215 -7.83 -1.26 3.17
CA PHE A 215 -6.77 -0.75 4.04
C PHE A 215 -5.92 -1.88 4.65
N ILE A 216 -6.53 -3.03 4.95
CA ILE A 216 -5.82 -4.24 5.38
C ILE A 216 -5.00 -4.80 4.21
N VAL A 217 -5.60 -4.97 3.03
CA VAL A 217 -4.97 -5.56 1.85
C VAL A 217 -3.73 -4.79 1.41
N GLU A 218 -3.79 -3.46 1.37
CA GLU A 218 -2.65 -2.60 1.00
C GLU A 218 -1.43 -2.83 1.90
N ARG A 219 -1.65 -3.18 3.17
CA ARG A 219 -0.61 -3.39 4.19
C ARG A 219 -0.12 -4.83 4.26
N LEU A 220 -0.86 -5.79 3.68
CA LEU A 220 -0.44 -7.19 3.57
C LEU A 220 0.76 -7.40 2.65
N PHE A 221 1.11 -6.42 1.80
CA PHE A 221 2.28 -6.50 0.92
C PHE A 221 3.57 -6.81 1.67
N MET A 222 3.85 -6.11 2.77
CA MET A 222 5.09 -6.34 3.51
C MET A 222 5.06 -7.67 4.27
N VAL A 223 3.91 -8.05 4.82
CA VAL A 223 3.72 -9.36 5.45
C VAL A 223 4.00 -10.48 4.45
N PHE A 224 3.52 -10.32 3.20
CA PHE A 224 3.82 -11.23 2.11
C PHE A 224 5.32 -11.29 1.80
N MET A 225 5.98 -10.14 1.62
CA MET A 225 7.41 -10.08 1.29
C MET A 225 8.28 -10.74 2.37
N ARG A 226 7.86 -10.76 3.62
CA ARG A 226 8.55 -11.42 4.74
C ARG A 226 8.30 -12.92 4.86
N SER A 227 7.21 -13.40 4.26
CA SER A 227 6.74 -14.78 4.38
C SER A 227 6.90 -15.55 3.07
N GLU A 228 5.82 -15.71 2.30
CA GLU A 228 5.80 -16.42 1.02
C GLU A 228 6.60 -15.72 -0.07
N GLY A 229 6.74 -14.39 0.03
CA GLY A 229 7.50 -13.55 -0.88
C GLY A 229 8.99 -13.39 -0.53
N LYS A 230 9.51 -14.06 0.52
CA LYS A 230 10.89 -13.85 1.01
C LYS A 230 12.01 -14.05 -0.02
N GLY A 231 11.72 -14.80 -1.09
CA GLY A 231 12.65 -15.03 -2.20
C GLY A 231 12.52 -14.03 -3.36
N LEU A 232 11.69 -13.00 -3.20
CA LEU A 232 11.45 -11.96 -4.19
C LEU A 232 12.21 -10.68 -3.81
N LYS A 233 12.58 -9.89 -4.81
CA LYS A 233 13.23 -8.60 -4.63
C LYS A 233 12.22 -7.48 -4.87
N ALA A 234 12.12 -6.55 -3.93
CA ALA A 234 11.31 -5.35 -4.06
C ALA A 234 12.17 -4.10 -4.24
N TYR A 235 11.74 -3.20 -5.12
CA TYR A 235 12.33 -1.87 -5.30
C TYR A 235 11.30 -0.81 -4.94
N LYS A 236 11.64 0.06 -3.98
CA LYS A 236 10.83 1.20 -3.63
C LYS A 236 11.19 2.37 -4.54
N VAL A 237 10.29 2.71 -5.44
CA VAL A 237 10.41 3.82 -6.39
C VAL A 237 10.44 5.14 -5.61
N ALA A 238 11.42 5.99 -5.92
CA ALA A 238 11.58 7.28 -5.29
C ALA A 238 10.50 8.25 -5.77
N LEU A 239 9.99 9.08 -4.85
CA LEU A 239 9.01 10.14 -5.15
C LEU A 239 9.58 11.52 -4.77
N PRO A 240 10.45 12.12 -5.61
CA PRO A 240 11.17 13.35 -5.25
C PRO A 240 10.27 14.51 -4.83
N GLU A 241 9.09 14.67 -5.45
CA GLU A 241 8.16 15.74 -5.06
C GLU A 241 7.63 15.54 -3.64
N ARG A 242 7.27 14.30 -3.26
CA ARG A 242 6.82 14.00 -1.89
C ARG A 242 7.94 14.10 -0.87
N GLU A 243 9.18 13.81 -1.27
CA GLU A 243 10.36 13.99 -0.43
C GLU A 243 10.66 15.47 -0.12
N ARG A 244 10.36 16.37 -1.06
CA ARG A 244 10.52 17.83 -0.87
C ARG A 244 9.53 18.41 0.14
N GLU A 245 8.35 17.79 0.30
CA GLU A 245 7.33 18.20 1.26
C GLU A 245 7.76 17.94 2.72
N LEU A 246 8.75 17.08 2.95
CA LEU A 246 9.24 16.79 4.30
C LEU A 246 10.05 17.97 4.86
N ASN A 247 9.59 18.47 6.01
CA ASN A 247 10.38 19.40 6.82
C ASN A 247 11.61 18.71 7.46
N VAL A 248 12.51 19.51 8.03
CA VAL A 248 13.75 19.01 8.64
C VAL A 248 13.51 18.00 9.76
N HIS A 249 12.46 18.19 10.57
CA HIS A 249 12.14 17.29 11.67
C HIS A 249 11.68 15.92 11.18
N LEU A 250 10.84 15.86 10.14
CA LEU A 250 10.40 14.61 9.53
C LEU A 250 11.58 13.84 8.91
N LYS A 251 12.51 14.55 8.26
CA LYS A 251 13.72 13.92 7.69
C LYS A 251 14.58 13.30 8.80
N LEU A 252 14.85 14.05 9.87
CA LEU A 252 15.60 13.57 11.03
C LEU A 252 14.90 12.41 11.76
N LEU A 253 13.58 12.50 11.96
CA LEU A 253 12.80 11.44 12.58
C LEU A 253 12.86 10.14 11.77
N ARG A 254 12.74 10.22 10.45
CA ARG A 254 12.87 9.05 9.57
C ARG A 254 14.25 8.43 9.66
N GLU A 255 15.30 9.24 9.52
CA GLU A 255 16.69 8.77 9.61
C GLU A 255 16.97 8.13 10.97
N MET A 256 16.56 8.77 12.06
CA MET A 256 16.73 8.26 13.41
C MET A 256 16.02 6.93 13.61
N LYS A 257 14.79 6.78 13.09
CA LYS A 257 14.05 5.52 13.12
C LYS A 257 14.77 4.42 12.34
N ASP A 258 15.24 4.73 11.14
CA ASP A 258 15.96 3.78 10.28
C ASP A 258 17.27 3.34 10.91
N VAL A 259 18.02 4.25 11.54
CA VAL A 259 19.23 3.92 12.29
C VAL A 259 18.90 3.08 13.53
N ALA A 260 17.84 3.43 14.27
CA ALA A 260 17.39 2.63 15.42
C ALA A 260 17.05 1.19 15.01
N HIS A 261 16.33 1.01 13.89
CA HIS A 261 16.02 -0.30 13.34
C HIS A 261 17.27 -1.04 12.86
N LYS A 262 18.10 -0.41 12.02
CA LYS A 262 19.33 -1.02 11.49
C LYS A 262 20.29 -1.48 12.59
N THR A 263 20.40 -0.71 13.67
CA THR A 263 21.30 -1.01 14.80
C THR A 263 20.62 -1.83 15.91
N GLN A 264 19.32 -2.12 15.78
CA GLN A 264 18.51 -2.77 16.81
C GLN A 264 18.64 -2.08 18.19
N SER A 265 18.81 -0.76 18.19
CA SER A 265 19.11 0.02 19.40
C SER A 265 17.83 0.50 20.07
N ALA A 266 17.47 -0.16 21.19
CA ALA A 266 16.33 0.25 22.01
C ALA A 266 16.47 1.69 22.54
N TRP A 267 17.70 2.14 22.80
CA TRP A 267 17.96 3.52 23.22
C TRP A 267 17.64 4.53 22.10
N LEU A 268 18.13 4.29 20.88
CA LEU A 268 17.80 5.17 19.75
C LEU A 268 16.30 5.16 19.43
N ALA A 269 15.66 3.99 19.51
CA ALA A 269 14.21 3.88 19.34
C ALA A 269 13.45 4.69 20.40
N ALA A 270 13.84 4.63 21.67
CA ALA A 270 13.25 5.43 22.73
C ALA A 270 13.45 6.94 22.49
N CYS A 271 14.64 7.35 22.08
CA CYS A 271 14.91 8.74 21.71
C CYS A 271 14.05 9.18 20.51
N TRP A 272 13.88 8.33 19.50
CA TRP A 272 12.99 8.60 18.36
C TRP A 272 11.53 8.73 18.81
N VAL A 273 11.01 7.81 19.63
CA VAL A 273 9.64 7.88 20.16
C VAL A 273 9.40 9.18 20.92
N ASN A 274 10.34 9.58 21.79
CA ASN A 274 10.23 10.81 22.56
C ASN A 274 10.21 12.05 21.64
N TYR A 275 11.13 12.11 20.68
CA TYR A 275 11.18 13.22 19.73
C TYR A 275 9.92 13.26 18.85
N ARG A 276 9.48 12.10 18.36
CA ARG A 276 8.26 11.97 17.55
C ARG A 276 7.03 12.39 18.32
N ASN A 277 6.92 12.04 19.60
CA ASN A 277 5.77 12.41 20.42
C ASN A 277 5.73 13.91 20.69
N LEU A 278 6.89 14.53 20.94
CA LEU A 278 6.99 15.99 21.04
C LEU A 278 6.55 16.66 19.72
N TYR A 279 7.05 16.17 18.58
CA TYR A 279 6.66 16.67 17.26
C TYR A 279 5.15 16.56 17.05
N LEU A 280 4.56 15.38 17.30
CA LEU A 280 3.12 15.17 17.18
C LEU A 280 2.30 16.08 18.10
N SER A 281 2.74 16.32 19.32
CA SER A 281 2.06 17.23 20.25
C SER A 281 2.14 18.70 19.86
N GLN A 282 3.14 19.09 19.08
CA GLN A 282 3.25 20.45 18.54
C GLN A 282 2.46 20.62 17.25
N THR A 283 2.45 19.60 16.38
CA THR A 283 1.76 19.67 15.08
C THR A 283 0.29 19.33 15.16
N ASN A 284 -0.14 18.64 16.23
CA ASN A 284 -1.54 18.28 16.46
C ASN A 284 -2.04 18.92 17.76
N GLY A 285 -3.33 19.23 17.81
CA GLY A 285 -3.96 19.79 19.00
C GLY A 285 -4.09 18.79 20.17
N LYS A 286 -4.36 19.32 21.36
CA LYS A 286 -4.57 18.55 22.60
C LYS A 286 -5.58 17.40 22.42
N ALA A 287 -6.73 17.68 21.81
CA ALA A 287 -7.78 16.68 21.59
C ALA A 287 -7.32 15.50 20.72
N TRP A 288 -6.48 15.76 19.71
CA TRP A 288 -5.90 14.69 18.89
C TRP A 288 -4.94 13.85 19.71
N CYS A 289 -4.10 14.48 20.53
CA CYS A 289 -3.14 13.77 21.38
C CYS A 289 -3.84 12.89 22.42
N GLU A 290 -4.87 13.42 23.09
CA GLU A 290 -5.68 12.66 24.06
C GLU A 290 -6.35 11.44 23.42
N LYS A 291 -6.81 11.59 22.16
CA LYS A 291 -7.45 10.50 21.43
C LYS A 291 -6.45 9.45 20.93
N TYR A 292 -5.33 9.86 20.33
CA TYR A 292 -4.51 8.97 19.51
C TYR A 292 -3.11 8.69 20.06
N LEU A 293 -2.44 9.66 20.70
CA LEU A 293 -1.00 9.58 20.96
C LEU A 293 -0.62 8.36 21.80
N ARG A 294 -1.44 8.02 22.80
CA ARG A 294 -1.24 6.82 23.63
C ARG A 294 -1.41 5.53 22.82
N ALA A 295 -2.40 5.46 21.93
CA ALA A 295 -2.69 4.28 21.13
C ALA A 295 -1.57 3.98 20.12
N ILE A 296 -0.93 5.02 19.58
CA ILE A 296 0.17 4.88 18.61
C ILE A 296 1.57 4.91 19.22
N THR A 297 1.68 4.84 20.55
CA THR A 297 2.96 4.77 21.27
C THR A 297 3.03 3.44 22.00
N PRO A 298 3.50 2.37 21.34
CA PRO A 298 3.73 1.08 21.97
C PRO A 298 4.61 1.23 23.23
N ILE A 299 4.28 0.47 24.27
CA ILE A 299 4.99 0.49 25.56
C ILE A 299 6.33 -0.25 25.45
N GLU A 300 6.42 -1.20 24.51
CA GLU A 300 7.61 -1.99 24.25
C GLU A 300 8.21 -1.62 22.89
N VAL A 301 9.52 -1.45 22.84
CA VAL A 301 10.25 -1.34 21.58
C VAL A 301 10.45 -2.74 21.01
N LYS A 302 9.87 -2.96 19.83
CA LYS A 302 10.08 -4.15 19.01
C LYS A 302 10.58 -3.73 17.65
N PHE A 303 11.49 -4.49 17.07
CA PHE A 303 11.96 -4.26 15.72
C PHE A 303 11.37 -5.33 14.80
N GLY A 304 10.83 -4.89 13.67
CA GLY A 304 10.37 -5.76 12.61
C GLY A 304 11.55 -6.54 12.03
N SER A 305 11.26 -7.70 11.45
CA SER A 305 12.25 -8.59 10.86
C SER A 305 13.00 -7.99 9.68
#